data_AF-A0A6P8HKL5-F1
#
_entry.id   AF-A0A6P8HKL5-F1
#
_cell.length_a   1.000
_cell.length_b   1.000
_cell.length_c   1.000
_cell.angle_alpha   90.00
_cell.angle_beta   90.00
_cell.angle_gamma   90.00
#
_symmetry.space_group_name_H-M   'P 1'
#
loop_
_entity.id
_entity.type
_entity.pdbx_description
1 polymer ?
#
loop_
_entity_poly.entity_id
_entity_poly.type
_entity_poly.pdbx_seq_one_letter_code
_entity_poly.pdbx_strand_id
1 'polypeptide(L)'
;MGLSAQKTFKQQVNNLVDVMKKMGNPFLDDFPELVTLDSHDCAHDDVAKAVMNLDSLGQTKYKEYVKAVIEDRKTSIHDTIKKNKIPLFKKQPLRDKSKQTKRIATLQNNVALFAQLYIAMQRRNANLEEFFSHEVQPFPPSLSEFGNLRLPSAKSELLKCVIPSTQPSLPRNFTAAF
;
A
#
# COMPACT_ATOMS: atom_id res chain seq x y z
N MET A 1 9.47 -11.72 -50.59
CA MET A 1 9.02 -11.00 -49.38
C MET A 1 8.20 -9.80 -49.82
N GLY A 2 6.95 -9.70 -49.39
CA GLY A 2 5.93 -8.86 -50.05
C GLY A 2 6.03 -7.36 -49.77
N LEU A 3 5.84 -6.55 -50.81
CA LEU A 3 5.79 -5.07 -50.77
C LEU A 3 4.83 -4.51 -49.70
N SER A 4 3.76 -5.24 -49.37
CA SER A 4 2.82 -4.88 -48.30
C SER A 4 3.49 -4.86 -46.92
N ALA A 5 4.27 -5.90 -46.58
CA ALA A 5 4.96 -5.97 -45.30
C ALA A 5 5.96 -4.82 -45.12
N GLN A 6 6.65 -4.44 -46.19
CA GLN A 6 7.58 -3.30 -46.18
C GLN A 6 6.85 -1.97 -45.95
N LYS A 7 5.68 -1.76 -46.57
CA LYS A 7 4.87 -0.56 -46.35
C LYS A 7 4.36 -0.48 -44.91
N THR A 8 3.85 -1.58 -44.36
CA THR A 8 3.39 -1.65 -42.96
C THR A 8 4.54 -1.37 -41.99
N PHE A 9 5.70 -1.99 -42.20
CA PHE A 9 6.88 -1.75 -41.36
C PHE A 9 7.30 -0.28 -41.40
N LYS A 10 7.39 0.34 -42.58
CA LYS A 10 7.71 1.77 -42.72
C LYS A 10 6.72 2.65 -41.96
N GLN A 11 5.42 2.35 -42.04
CA GLN A 11 4.40 3.09 -41.30
C GLN A 11 4.58 2.93 -39.79
N GLN A 12 4.84 1.72 -39.31
CA GLN A 12 5.05 1.46 -37.88
C GLN A 12 6.29 2.20 -37.35
N VAL A 13 7.40 2.18 -38.09
CA VAL A 13 8.62 2.93 -37.73
C VAL A 13 8.33 4.43 -37.68
N ASN A 14 7.64 4.99 -38.67
CA ASN A 14 7.28 6.41 -38.68
C ASN A 14 6.40 6.77 -37.48
N ASN A 15 5.40 5.95 -37.18
CA ASN A 15 4.52 6.16 -36.02
C ASN A 15 5.32 6.14 -34.71
N LEU A 16 6.24 5.17 -34.54
CA LEU A 16 7.09 5.09 -33.35
C LEU A 16 7.98 6.32 -33.20
N VAL A 17 8.62 6.75 -34.29
CA VAL A 17 9.45 7.96 -34.30
C VAL A 17 8.64 9.20 -33.93
N ASP A 18 7.42 9.32 -34.43
CA ASP A 18 6.53 10.44 -34.08
C ASP A 18 6.11 10.42 -32.61
N VAL A 19 5.83 9.23 -32.04
CA VAL A 19 5.54 9.10 -30.60
C VAL A 19 6.75 9.49 -29.76
N MET A 20 7.95 8.97 -30.07
CA MET A 20 9.18 9.33 -29.35
C MET A 20 9.51 10.83 -29.46
N LYS A 21 9.23 11.48 -30.59
CA LYS A 21 9.39 12.94 -30.73
C LYS A 21 8.39 13.73 -29.90
N LYS A 22 7.14 13.25 -29.77
CA LYS A 22 6.06 13.95 -29.06
C LYS A 22 6.10 13.72 -27.55
N MET A 23 6.36 12.49 -27.12
CA MET A 23 6.34 12.08 -25.71
C MET A 23 7.73 12.07 -25.06
N GLY A 24 8.79 12.25 -25.85
CA GLY A 24 10.16 12.07 -25.38
C GLY A 24 10.67 10.66 -25.66
N ASN A 25 11.99 10.52 -25.76
CA ASN A 25 12.62 9.22 -25.93
C ASN A 25 12.99 8.67 -24.55
N PRO A 26 12.29 7.63 -24.05
CA PRO A 26 12.49 7.13 -22.70
C PRO A 26 13.85 6.48 -22.48
N PHE A 27 14.65 6.26 -23.55
CA PHE A 27 16.02 5.75 -23.47
C PHE A 27 17.09 6.85 -23.33
N LEU A 28 16.73 8.12 -23.49
CA LEU A 28 17.64 9.24 -23.27
C LEU A 28 17.57 9.78 -21.84
N ASP A 29 16.51 9.44 -21.13
CA ASP A 29 16.28 9.89 -19.77
C ASP A 29 17.00 8.97 -18.78
N ASP A 30 17.76 9.57 -17.88
CA ASP A 30 18.47 8.86 -16.82
C ASP A 30 17.63 8.92 -15.54
N PHE A 31 16.64 8.02 -15.45
CA PHE A 31 15.79 7.91 -14.27
C PHE A 31 16.46 7.02 -13.21
N PRO A 32 16.64 7.52 -11.96
CA PRO A 32 17.13 6.67 -10.88
C PRO A 32 16.10 5.59 -10.47
N GLU A 33 14.81 5.81 -10.78
CA GLU A 33 13.74 4.85 -10.55
C GLU A 33 13.63 3.80 -11.67
N LEU A 34 13.14 2.61 -11.30
CA LEU A 34 12.78 1.59 -12.27
C LEU A 34 11.40 1.92 -12.87
N VAL A 35 11.36 2.36 -14.13
CA VAL A 35 10.15 2.87 -14.80
C VAL A 35 9.69 1.93 -15.92
N THR A 36 8.37 1.82 -16.11
CA THR A 36 7.78 1.07 -17.23
C THR A 36 7.74 1.95 -18.48
N LEU A 37 8.28 1.48 -19.62
CA LEU A 37 8.48 2.30 -20.82
C LEU A 37 7.19 2.79 -21.51
N ASP A 38 6.07 2.09 -21.34
CA ASP A 38 4.80 2.41 -22.00
C ASP A 38 3.93 3.38 -21.19
N SER A 39 3.84 3.18 -19.87
CA SER A 39 3.00 4.00 -18.98
C SER A 39 3.77 5.07 -18.20
N HIS A 40 5.10 5.00 -18.22
CA HIS A 40 5.96 5.83 -17.37
C HIS A 40 5.70 5.64 -15.86
N ASP A 41 5.08 4.53 -15.47
CA ASP A 41 4.83 4.21 -14.07
C ASP A 41 6.11 3.73 -13.38
N CYS A 42 6.40 4.31 -12.22
CA CYS A 42 7.51 3.91 -11.37
C CYS A 42 7.16 2.63 -10.59
N ALA A 43 8.08 1.66 -10.63
CA ALA A 43 8.01 0.49 -9.75
C ALA A 43 8.21 0.91 -8.29
N HIS A 44 7.65 0.12 -7.38
CA HIS A 44 7.85 0.33 -5.94
C HIS A 44 9.34 0.24 -5.59
N ASP A 45 9.82 1.10 -4.70
CA ASP A 45 11.22 1.21 -4.28
C ASP A 45 11.86 -0.15 -3.89
N ASP A 46 11.16 -0.96 -3.09
CA ASP A 46 11.56 -2.36 -2.79
C ASP A 46 11.90 -3.21 -4.03
N VAL A 47 11.14 -3.07 -5.12
CA VAL A 47 11.36 -3.82 -6.37
C VAL A 47 12.57 -3.25 -7.11
N ALA A 48 12.67 -1.92 -7.21
CA ALA A 48 13.81 -1.25 -7.83
C ALA A 48 15.13 -1.66 -7.13
N LYS A 49 15.16 -1.59 -5.79
CA LYS A 49 16.30 -2.04 -4.98
C LYS A 49 16.62 -3.51 -5.16
N ALA A 50 15.60 -4.37 -5.26
CA ALA A 50 15.81 -5.80 -5.48
C ALA A 50 16.45 -6.10 -6.83
N VAL A 51 16.04 -5.40 -7.89
CA VAL A 51 16.62 -5.52 -9.23
C VAL A 51 18.04 -4.97 -9.28
N MET A 52 18.28 -3.79 -8.70
CA MET A 52 19.62 -3.18 -8.64
C MET A 52 20.63 -4.05 -7.88
N ASN A 53 20.19 -4.74 -6.83
CA ASN A 53 21.04 -5.61 -6.00
C ASN A 53 21.06 -7.08 -6.46
N LEU A 54 20.47 -7.40 -7.61
CA LEU A 54 20.35 -8.78 -8.07
C LEU A 54 21.71 -9.42 -8.35
N ASP A 55 22.61 -8.65 -8.98
CA ASP A 55 23.95 -9.13 -9.31
C ASP A 55 24.80 -9.37 -8.06
N SER A 56 24.83 -8.41 -7.14
CA SER A 56 25.57 -8.54 -5.88
C SER A 56 25.06 -9.70 -5.02
N LEU A 57 23.73 -9.92 -4.99
CA LEU A 57 23.13 -11.08 -4.37
C LEU A 57 23.57 -12.39 -5.04
N GLY A 58 23.58 -12.44 -6.38
CA GLY A 58 24.03 -13.60 -7.15
C GLY A 58 25.49 -13.95 -6.87
N GLN A 59 26.38 -12.96 -6.90
CA GLN A 59 27.80 -13.12 -6.58
C GLN A 59 28.00 -13.63 -5.15
N THR A 60 27.23 -13.11 -4.20
CA THR A 60 27.28 -13.54 -2.79
C THR A 60 26.87 -15.01 -2.65
N LYS A 61 25.76 -15.40 -3.29
CA LYS A 61 25.28 -16.80 -3.28
C LYS A 61 26.25 -17.76 -3.94
N TYR A 62 26.89 -17.33 -5.02
CA TYR A 62 27.94 -18.11 -5.67
C TYR A 62 29.13 -18.32 -4.72
N LYS A 63 29.64 -17.26 -4.09
CA LYS A 63 30.76 -17.35 -3.13
C LYS A 63 30.42 -18.25 -1.94
N GLU A 64 29.21 -18.12 -1.38
CA GLU A 64 28.71 -18.99 -0.32
C GLU A 64 28.72 -20.48 -0.75
N TYR A 65 28.26 -20.76 -1.97
CA TYR A 65 28.23 -22.12 -2.51
C TYR A 65 29.64 -22.69 -2.70
N VAL A 66 30.55 -21.95 -3.35
CA VAL A 66 31.93 -22.40 -3.58
C VAL A 66 32.61 -22.73 -2.26
N LYS A 67 32.49 -21.83 -1.28
CA LYS A 67 33.06 -22.05 0.04
C LYS A 67 32.47 -23.28 0.74
N ALA A 68 31.15 -23.38 0.81
CA ALA A 68 30.49 -24.45 1.56
C ALA A 68 30.65 -25.84 0.92
N VAL A 69 30.64 -25.92 -0.41
CA VAL A 69 30.61 -27.20 -1.14
C VAL A 69 32.00 -27.62 -1.61
N ILE A 70 32.82 -26.68 -2.12
CA ILE A 70 34.10 -26.99 -2.75
C ILE A 70 35.24 -26.93 -1.74
N GLU A 71 35.32 -25.83 -0.97
CA GLU A 71 36.42 -25.60 -0.03
C GLU A 71 36.20 -26.37 1.28
N ASP A 72 35.11 -26.10 1.98
CA ASP A 72 34.80 -26.65 3.30
C ASP A 72 34.16 -28.05 3.24
N ARG A 73 33.65 -28.46 2.07
CA ARG A 73 32.92 -29.73 1.82
C ARG A 73 31.84 -30.06 2.85
N LYS A 74 31.20 -29.01 3.38
CA LYS A 74 30.19 -29.11 4.45
C LYS A 74 28.84 -29.58 3.92
N THR A 75 28.55 -29.29 2.66
CA THR A 75 27.30 -29.63 1.97
C THR A 75 27.61 -30.39 0.69
N SER A 76 26.72 -31.31 0.30
CA SER A 76 26.91 -32.15 -0.89
C SER A 76 26.66 -31.35 -2.17
N ILE A 77 27.38 -31.67 -3.24
CA ILE A 77 27.12 -31.14 -4.59
C ILE A 77 25.74 -31.55 -5.12
N HIS A 78 25.14 -32.59 -4.55
CA HIS A 78 23.80 -33.09 -4.93
C HIS A 78 22.68 -32.43 -4.15
N ASP A 79 23.00 -31.59 -3.16
CA ASP A 79 21.99 -30.90 -2.38
C ASP A 79 21.24 -29.88 -3.24
N THR A 80 19.93 -29.77 -3.00
CA THR A 80 19.08 -28.87 -3.79
C THR A 80 19.42 -27.40 -3.51
N ILE A 81 19.78 -26.66 -4.55
CA ILE A 81 19.98 -25.21 -4.49
C ILE A 81 18.62 -24.52 -4.40
N LYS A 82 18.36 -23.86 -3.26
CA LYS A 82 17.10 -23.15 -3.03
C LYS A 82 17.02 -21.89 -3.88
N LYS A 83 15.84 -21.61 -4.44
CA LYS A 83 15.55 -20.38 -5.18
C LYS A 83 15.52 -19.17 -4.23
N ASN A 84 16.11 -18.05 -4.66
CA ASN A 84 15.97 -16.76 -3.99
C ASN A 84 14.57 -16.17 -4.28
N LYS A 85 13.89 -15.70 -3.24
CA LYS A 85 12.57 -15.04 -3.38
C LYS A 85 12.80 -13.54 -3.58
N ILE A 86 12.71 -13.08 -4.82
CA ILE A 86 12.98 -11.69 -5.19
C ILE A 86 11.71 -11.07 -5.78
N PRO A 87 11.25 -9.92 -5.27
CA PRO A 87 10.10 -9.22 -5.83
C PRO A 87 10.53 -8.48 -7.11
N LEU A 88 10.13 -8.99 -8.29
CA LEU A 88 10.59 -8.45 -9.59
C LEU A 88 9.62 -7.48 -10.27
N PHE A 89 8.31 -7.68 -10.14
CA PHE A 89 7.32 -6.95 -10.95
C PHE A 89 6.24 -6.25 -10.12
N LYS A 90 5.82 -6.86 -9.01
CA LYS A 90 4.84 -6.28 -8.09
C LYS A 90 5.21 -6.69 -6.67
N LYS A 91 5.09 -5.75 -5.74
CA LYS A 91 5.02 -6.08 -4.32
C LYS A 91 3.79 -6.97 -4.17
N GLN A 92 3.95 -8.18 -3.64
CA GLN A 92 2.78 -8.92 -3.17
C GLN A 92 2.06 -8.00 -2.19
N PRO A 93 0.75 -7.73 -2.34
CA PRO A 93 0.06 -6.89 -1.40
C PRO A 93 0.35 -7.44 -0.02
N LEU A 94 0.91 -6.59 0.85
CA LEU A 94 1.03 -6.90 2.27
C LEU A 94 -0.33 -7.39 2.68
N ARG A 95 -0.42 -8.63 3.17
CA ARG A 95 -1.71 -9.20 3.59
C ARG A 95 -2.37 -8.17 4.48
N ASP A 96 -3.50 -7.63 4.00
CA ASP A 96 -4.23 -6.65 4.75
C ASP A 96 -4.45 -7.20 6.15
N LYS A 97 -4.05 -6.44 7.17
CA LYS A 97 -4.32 -6.82 8.56
C LYS A 97 -5.81 -7.15 8.65
N SER A 98 -6.14 -8.24 9.36
CA SER A 98 -7.53 -8.65 9.56
C SER A 98 -8.37 -7.45 10.00
N LYS A 99 -9.65 -7.40 9.58
CA LYS A 99 -10.59 -6.34 9.99
C LYS A 99 -10.59 -6.14 11.51
N GLN A 100 -10.47 -7.22 12.27
CA GLN A 100 -10.39 -7.17 13.73
C GLN A 100 -9.12 -6.45 14.22
N THR A 101 -7.96 -6.74 13.64
CA THR A 101 -6.69 -6.06 13.98
C THR A 101 -6.75 -4.57 13.64
N LYS A 102 -7.35 -4.21 12.50
CA LYS A 102 -7.56 -2.80 12.12
C LYS A 102 -8.49 -2.08 13.11
N ARG A 103 -9.59 -2.72 13.54
CA ARG A 103 -10.48 -2.20 14.59
C ARG A 103 -9.78 -1.96 15.92
N ILE A 104 -8.98 -2.93 16.37
CA ILE A 104 -8.23 -2.80 17.64
C ILE A 104 -7.27 -1.60 17.58
N ALA A 105 -6.55 -1.42 16.46
CA ALA A 105 -5.67 -0.27 16.29
C ALA A 105 -6.44 1.07 16.30
N THR A 106 -7.61 1.14 15.65
CA THR A 106 -8.47 2.33 15.71
C THR A 106 -8.95 2.63 17.13
N LEU A 107 -9.34 1.61 17.90
CA LEU A 107 -9.74 1.78 19.30
C LEU A 107 -8.59 2.29 20.16
N GLN A 108 -7.37 1.77 19.99
CA GLN A 108 -6.18 2.26 20.71
C GLN A 108 -5.90 3.73 20.39
N ASN A 109 -6.00 4.13 19.12
CA ASN A 109 -5.85 5.53 18.71
C ASN A 109 -6.93 6.42 19.32
N ASN A 110 -8.19 5.97 19.32
CA ASN A 110 -9.29 6.70 19.95
C ASN A 110 -9.06 6.89 21.45
N VAL A 111 -8.60 5.84 22.16
CA VAL A 111 -8.28 5.92 23.59
C VAL A 111 -7.16 6.94 23.84
N ALA A 112 -6.10 6.92 23.04
CA ALA A 112 -5.02 7.91 23.14
C ALA A 112 -5.53 9.34 22.91
N LEU A 113 -6.37 9.55 21.90
CA LEU A 113 -6.97 10.84 21.60
C LEU A 113 -7.88 11.33 22.75
N PHE A 114 -8.72 10.46 23.30
CA PHE A 114 -9.58 10.81 24.43
C PHE A 114 -8.80 11.11 25.70
N ALA A 115 -7.69 10.40 25.96
CA ALA A 115 -6.81 10.71 27.07
C ALA A 115 -6.16 12.11 26.92
N GLN A 116 -5.71 12.45 25.71
CA GLN A 116 -5.18 13.78 25.40
C GLN A 116 -6.24 14.87 25.52
N LEU A 117 -7.45 14.61 25.02
CA LEU A 117 -8.58 15.53 25.13
C LEU A 117 -8.93 15.79 26.60
N TYR A 118 -9.04 14.74 27.42
CA TYR A 118 -9.32 14.86 28.85
C TYR A 118 -8.32 15.78 29.57
N ILE A 119 -7.03 15.65 29.26
CA ILE A 119 -5.98 16.52 29.82
C ILE A 119 -6.13 17.97 29.33
N ALA A 120 -6.40 18.16 28.04
CA ALA A 120 -6.59 19.50 27.46
C ALA A 120 -7.80 20.23 28.06
N MET A 121 -8.85 19.48 28.39
CA MET A 121 -10.10 19.98 28.96
C MET A 121 -10.01 20.34 30.44
N GLN A 122 -9.11 19.72 31.21
CA GLN A 122 -8.87 20.16 32.60
C GLN A 122 -8.36 21.62 32.68
N ARG A 123 -7.77 22.14 31.60
CA ARG A 123 -7.21 23.50 31.56
C ARG A 123 -8.08 24.53 30.84
N ARG A 124 -9.12 24.09 30.13
CA ARG A 124 -9.97 24.93 29.27
C ARG A 124 -11.39 24.44 29.45
N ASN A 125 -12.30 25.30 29.89
CA ASN A 125 -13.72 25.01 30.11
C ASN A 125 -14.44 24.68 28.78
N ALA A 126 -14.08 23.56 28.14
CA ALA A 126 -14.47 23.19 26.80
C ALA A 126 -15.77 22.40 26.81
N ASN A 127 -16.62 22.66 25.80
CA ASN A 127 -17.92 22.01 25.66
C ASN A 127 -17.78 20.63 24.98
N LEU A 128 -17.97 19.56 25.75
CA LEU A 128 -17.95 18.19 25.23
C LEU A 128 -19.06 17.93 24.21
N GLU A 129 -20.21 18.55 24.40
CA GLU A 129 -21.39 18.28 23.58
C GLU A 129 -21.19 18.80 22.15
N GLU A 130 -20.57 19.97 22.02
CA GLU A 130 -20.16 20.52 20.73
C GLU A 130 -19.08 19.66 20.07
N PHE A 131 -18.07 19.21 20.83
CA PHE A 131 -17.00 18.37 20.29
C PHE A 131 -17.51 17.02 19.75
N PHE A 132 -18.36 16.33 20.52
CA PHE A 132 -18.95 15.06 20.09
C PHE A 132 -20.04 15.20 19.03
N SER A 133 -20.51 16.42 18.77
CA SER A 133 -21.39 16.68 17.62
C SER A 133 -20.67 16.56 16.27
N HIS A 134 -19.33 16.56 16.28
CA HIS A 134 -18.48 16.41 15.10
C HIS A 134 -17.82 15.03 15.03
N GLU A 135 -17.53 14.56 13.81
CA GLU A 135 -16.87 13.28 13.60
C GLU A 135 -15.42 13.31 14.10
N VAL A 136 -15.12 12.48 15.11
CA VAL A 136 -13.79 12.38 15.73
C VAL A 136 -12.83 11.47 14.93
N GLN A 137 -13.37 10.68 14.00
CA GLN A 137 -12.57 9.73 13.21
C GLN A 137 -11.96 10.40 11.97
N PRO A 138 -10.74 10.01 11.56
CA PRO A 138 -10.08 10.57 10.38
C PRO A 138 -10.75 10.17 9.06
N PHE A 139 -11.74 9.29 9.09
CA PHE A 139 -12.52 8.88 7.94
C PHE A 139 -14.01 8.80 8.32
N PRO A 140 -14.91 9.37 7.51
CA PRO A 140 -16.35 9.30 7.77
C PRO A 140 -16.82 7.85 7.65
N PRO A 141 -17.37 7.24 8.71
CA PRO A 141 -17.78 5.83 8.69
C PRO A 141 -18.93 5.56 7.71
N SER A 142 -19.61 6.62 7.25
CA SER A 142 -20.63 6.61 6.20
C SER A 142 -20.07 6.32 4.81
N LEU A 143 -18.81 6.70 4.53
CA LEU A 143 -18.20 6.62 3.21
C LEU A 143 -16.94 5.75 3.17
N SER A 144 -16.23 5.56 4.29
CA SER A 144 -14.93 4.88 4.30
C SER A 144 -14.74 4.01 5.54
N GLU A 145 -14.12 2.83 5.36
CA GLU A 145 -13.69 1.95 6.45
C GLU A 145 -12.17 1.68 6.28
N PHE A 146 -11.36 2.15 7.25
CA PHE A 146 -9.89 2.02 7.23
C PHE A 146 -9.19 2.63 6.01
N GLY A 147 -9.70 3.74 5.49
CA GLY A 147 -9.12 4.46 4.35
C GLY A 147 -9.52 3.91 2.98
N ASN A 148 -10.34 2.86 2.94
CA ASN A 148 -10.94 2.34 1.71
C ASN A 148 -12.41 2.76 1.61
N LEU A 149 -12.88 3.01 0.39
CA LEU A 149 -14.29 3.27 0.13
C LEU A 149 -15.12 2.14 0.72
N ARG A 150 -16.08 2.50 1.59
CA ARG A 150 -16.99 1.55 2.20
C ARG A 150 -17.95 1.08 1.13
N LEU A 151 -17.63 -0.05 0.50
CA LEU A 151 -18.48 -0.73 -0.46
C LEU A 151 -19.48 -1.60 0.31
N PRO A 152 -20.74 -1.16 0.46
CA PRO A 152 -21.73 -1.93 1.20
C PRO A 152 -22.13 -3.15 0.38
N SER A 153 -22.36 -4.27 1.05
CA SER A 153 -22.83 -5.49 0.40
C SER A 153 -24.28 -5.35 -0.10
N ALA A 154 -25.06 -4.47 0.56
CA ALA A 154 -26.41 -4.09 0.18
C ALA A 154 -26.62 -2.58 0.38
N LYS A 155 -27.36 -1.93 -0.53
CA LYS A 155 -27.68 -0.49 -0.45
C LYS A 155 -28.32 -0.08 0.89
N SER A 156 -29.03 -1.00 1.55
CA SER A 156 -29.64 -0.80 2.87
C SER A 156 -28.63 -0.60 4.01
N GLU A 157 -27.38 -1.04 3.87
CA GLU A 157 -26.35 -0.81 4.88
C GLU A 157 -25.95 0.67 4.99
N LEU A 158 -26.10 1.44 3.91
CA LEU A 158 -25.89 2.90 3.93
C LEU A 158 -26.95 3.63 4.74
N LEU A 159 -28.15 3.07 4.86
CA LEU A 159 -29.24 3.68 5.64
C LEU A 159 -28.86 3.81 7.12
N LYS A 160 -28.03 2.91 7.65
CA LYS A 160 -27.49 2.97 9.03
C LYS A 160 -26.59 4.20 9.26
N CYS A 161 -26.10 4.81 8.19
CA CYS A 161 -25.21 5.95 8.24
C CYS A 161 -25.91 7.28 7.89
N VAL A 162 -27.08 7.23 7.26
CA VAL A 162 -27.86 8.41 6.83
C VAL A 162 -29.01 8.71 7.80
N ILE A 163 -29.56 7.67 8.43
CA ILE A 163 -30.63 7.85 9.40
C ILE A 163 -29.99 8.24 10.73
N PRO A 164 -30.31 9.41 11.31
CA PRO A 164 -29.85 9.74 12.66
C PRO A 164 -30.37 8.65 13.58
N SER A 165 -29.45 7.97 14.29
CA SER A 165 -29.84 7.01 15.31
C SER A 165 -30.69 7.76 16.34
N THR A 166 -32.00 7.55 16.32
CA THR A 166 -32.86 7.92 17.43
C THR A 166 -32.40 7.07 18.62
N GLN A 167 -31.39 7.52 19.34
CA GLN A 167 -31.05 6.89 20.61
C GLN A 167 -32.25 7.10 21.53
N PRO A 168 -32.80 6.06 22.16
CA PRO A 168 -33.65 6.26 23.31
C PRO A 168 -32.81 7.00 24.35
N SER A 169 -33.32 8.14 24.81
CA SER A 169 -32.70 8.99 25.82
C SER A 169 -32.13 8.17 26.97
N LEU A 170 -30.85 8.38 27.29
CA LEU A 170 -30.23 7.89 28.53
C LEU A 170 -31.16 8.19 29.72
N PRO A 171 -31.40 7.24 30.64
CA PRO A 171 -32.02 7.59 31.89
C PRO A 171 -31.09 8.57 32.60
N ARG A 172 -31.51 9.84 32.68
CA ARG A 172 -31.01 10.80 33.65
C ARG A 172 -31.18 10.11 35.00
N ASN A 173 -30.06 9.81 35.67
CA ASN A 173 -29.87 9.68 37.12
C ASN A 173 -28.58 8.87 37.38
N PHE A 174 -27.42 9.53 37.27
CA PHE A 174 -26.26 9.14 38.06
C PHE A 174 -26.15 10.16 39.20
N THR A 175 -26.88 9.91 40.27
CA THR A 175 -26.61 10.54 41.57
C THR A 175 -25.33 9.90 42.11
N ALA A 176 -24.24 10.66 42.11
CA ALA A 176 -23.06 10.31 42.88
C ALA A 176 -23.40 10.45 44.37
N ALA A 177 -23.35 9.34 45.10
CA ALA A 177 -23.21 9.36 46.54
C ALA A 177 -21.76 8.98 46.86
N PHE A 178 -21.12 9.82 47.68
CA PHE A 178 -19.80 9.60 48.27
C PHE A 178 -19.77 8.32 49.10
#